data_AF-A0AAJ2SJR6-F1
#
_entry.id   AF-A0AAJ2SJR6-F1
#
_cell.length_a   1.000
_cell.length_b   1.000
_cell.length_c   1.000
_cell.angle_alpha   90.00
_cell.angle_beta   90.00
_cell.angle_gamma   90.00
#
_symmetry.space_group_name_H-M   'P 1'
#
loop_
_entity.id
_entity.type
_entity.pdbx_description
1 polymer ?
#
loop_
_entity_poly.entity_id
_entity_poly.type
_entity_poly.pdbx_seq_one_letter_code
_entity_poly.pdbx_strand_id
1 'polypeptide(L)'
;MKIEKITNIFFIIIILLIIWKVYNYYNPNYQKNFRQNISELQDKRTELNKIVETATLEISRQNIPNKSMDLDDMSEPLREKMEELGFSSFRFEIINNCNKKYRFYFKVCKGWNLDNLNYIEIIFSPCDSETKEGFHSFDGNHIDVFGAGEEWKILSDTDFI
;
A
#
# COMPACT_ATOMS: atom_id res chain seq x y z
N MET A 1 -19.65 44.21 7.41
CA MET A 1 -18.47 44.62 6.61
C MET A 1 -17.14 43.93 6.93
N LYS A 2 -16.61 43.90 8.19
CA LYS A 2 -15.36 43.16 8.48
C LYS A 2 -15.53 41.63 8.45
N ILE A 3 -16.65 41.13 8.98
CA ILE A 3 -16.96 39.69 9.06
C ILE A 3 -17.21 39.12 7.65
N GLU A 4 -18.02 39.78 6.81
CA GLU A 4 -18.30 39.33 5.43
C GLU A 4 -17.04 39.24 4.56
N LYS A 5 -16.06 40.15 4.74
CA LYS A 5 -14.77 40.08 4.03
C LYS A 5 -13.95 38.86 4.46
N ILE A 6 -13.96 38.53 5.76
CA ILE A 6 -13.26 37.35 6.29
C ILE A 6 -13.93 36.07 5.79
N THR A 7 -15.27 36.02 5.80
CA THR A 7 -16.04 34.88 5.30
C THR A 7 -15.79 34.65 3.81
N ASN A 8 -15.75 35.71 2.99
CA ASN A 8 -15.46 35.59 1.56
C ASN A 8 -14.03 35.11 1.28
N ILE A 9 -13.03 35.57 2.05
CA ILE A 9 -11.65 35.07 1.93
C ILE A 9 -11.59 33.58 2.28
N PHE A 10 -12.28 33.16 3.35
CA PHE A 10 -12.34 31.75 3.75
C PHE A 10 -12.95 30.87 2.66
N PHE A 11 -14.05 31.31 2.03
CA PHE A 11 -14.65 30.59 0.90
C PHE A 11 -13.71 30.51 -0.31
N ILE A 12 -13.00 31.58 -0.65
CA ILE A 12 -12.00 31.55 -1.73
C ILE A 12 -10.89 30.53 -1.44
N ILE A 13 -10.39 30.48 -0.20
CA ILE A 13 -9.37 29.50 0.21
C ILE A 13 -9.92 28.07 0.06
N ILE A 14 -11.14 27.79 0.52
CA ILE A 14 -11.76 26.47 0.36
C ILE A 14 -11.89 26.11 -1.12
N ILE A 15 -12.39 27.01 -1.95
CA ILE A 15 -12.53 26.78 -3.40
C ILE A 15 -11.17 26.48 -4.03
N LEU A 16 -10.13 27.23 -3.69
CA LEU A 16 -8.77 26.98 -4.18
C LEU A 16 -8.23 25.62 -3.71
N LEU A 17 -8.49 25.21 -2.47
CA LEU A 17 -8.12 23.88 -1.97
C LEU A 17 -8.85 22.76 -2.72
N ILE A 18 -10.14 22.96 -3.02
CA ILE A 18 -10.92 22.00 -3.80
C ILE A 18 -10.40 21.92 -5.24
N ILE A 19 -10.19 23.07 -5.91
CA ILE A 19 -9.63 23.13 -7.26
C ILE A 19 -8.27 22.43 -7.30
N TRP A 20 -7.40 22.68 -6.32
CA TRP A 20 -6.09 22.04 -6.23
C TRP A 20 -6.20 20.52 -6.01
N LYS A 21 -7.14 20.07 -5.16
CA LYS A 21 -7.39 18.63 -4.95
C LYS A 21 -7.88 17.96 -6.23
N VAL A 22 -8.80 18.59 -6.96
CA VAL A 22 -9.30 18.11 -8.26
C VAL A 22 -8.19 18.09 -9.31
N TYR A 23 -7.36 19.15 -9.37
CA TYR A 23 -6.24 19.20 -10.29
C TYR A 23 -5.24 18.06 -10.05
N ASN A 24 -4.86 17.82 -8.78
CA ASN A 24 -3.96 16.73 -8.43
C ASN A 24 -4.54 15.35 -8.72
N TYR A 25 -5.86 15.18 -8.62
CA TYR A 25 -6.53 13.93 -8.98
C TYR A 25 -6.36 13.63 -10.49
N TYR A 26 -6.51 14.64 -11.35
CA TYR A 26 -6.31 14.48 -12.80
C TYR A 26 -4.84 14.56 -13.26
N ASN A 27 -3.94 15.08 -12.41
CA ASN A 27 -2.51 15.22 -12.68
C ASN A 27 -1.70 14.74 -11.45
N PRO A 28 -1.77 13.45 -11.12
CA PRO A 28 -1.14 12.92 -9.92
C PRO A 28 0.37 13.10 -9.98
N ASN A 29 0.94 13.64 -8.90
CA ASN A 29 2.38 13.61 -8.70
C ASN A 29 2.76 12.24 -8.11
N TYR A 30 2.93 11.26 -9.01
CA TYR A 30 3.24 9.88 -8.66
C TYR A 30 4.40 9.78 -7.67
N GLN A 31 5.53 10.44 -7.96
CA GLN A 31 6.71 10.41 -7.09
C GLN A 31 6.40 10.89 -5.66
N LYS A 32 5.60 11.95 -5.51
CA LYS A 32 5.19 12.44 -4.19
C LYS A 32 4.31 11.41 -3.47
N ASN A 33 3.33 10.85 -4.17
CA ASN A 33 2.40 9.86 -3.62
C ASN A 33 3.14 8.60 -3.16
N PHE A 34 4.12 8.13 -3.95
CA PHE A 34 4.98 7.02 -3.57
C PHE A 34 5.79 7.31 -2.30
N ARG A 35 6.42 8.49 -2.20
CA ARG A 35 7.15 8.86 -0.98
C ARG A 35 6.24 8.90 0.25
N GLN A 36 5.00 9.36 0.09
CA GLN A 36 4.02 9.33 1.17
C GLN A 36 3.67 7.90 1.59
N ASN A 37 3.45 7.00 0.63
CA ASN A 37 3.19 5.59 0.92
C ASN A 37 4.38 4.89 1.58
N ILE A 38 5.62 5.21 1.18
CA ILE A 38 6.82 4.68 1.83
C ILE A 38 6.90 5.15 3.29
N SER A 39 6.61 6.43 3.55
CA SER A 39 6.52 6.95 4.93
C SER A 39 5.42 6.25 5.73
N GLU A 40 4.23 6.07 5.14
CA GLU A 40 3.11 5.36 5.78
C GLU A 40 3.46 3.89 6.07
N LEU A 41 4.22 3.23 5.20
CA LEU A 41 4.72 1.87 5.41
C LEU A 41 5.68 1.82 6.59
N GLN A 42 6.61 2.76 6.66
CA GLN A 42 7.56 2.87 7.77
C GLN A 42 6.83 3.07 9.10
N ASP A 43 5.81 3.93 9.13
CA ASP A 43 5.01 4.20 10.33
C ASP A 43 4.21 2.97 10.79
N LYS A 44 3.69 2.18 9.84
CA LYS A 44 2.86 0.98 10.08
C LYS A 44 3.66 -0.33 10.12
N ARG A 45 5.00 -0.25 10.15
CA ARG A 45 5.89 -1.41 9.96
C ARG A 45 5.68 -2.50 11.01
N THR A 46 5.42 -2.11 12.26
CA THR A 46 5.19 -3.06 13.35
C THR A 46 3.92 -3.88 13.10
N GLU A 47 2.85 -3.22 12.70
CA GLU A 47 1.57 -3.84 12.38
C GLU A 47 1.69 -4.74 11.15
N LEU A 48 2.35 -4.26 10.09
CA LEU A 48 2.62 -5.03 8.87
C LEU A 48 3.39 -6.33 9.16
N ASN A 49 4.46 -6.25 9.94
CA ASN A 49 5.22 -7.43 10.36
C ASN A 49 4.36 -8.41 11.17
N LYS A 50 3.48 -7.89 12.04
CA LYS A 50 2.55 -8.71 12.82
C LYS A 50 1.53 -9.44 11.94
N ILE A 51 1.08 -8.84 10.83
CA ILE A 51 0.22 -9.52 9.85
C ILE A 51 0.98 -10.67 9.20
N VAL A 52 2.22 -10.44 8.74
CA VAL A 52 3.06 -11.48 8.11
C VAL A 52 3.26 -12.66 9.05
N GLU A 53 3.53 -12.42 10.33
CA GLU A 53 3.65 -13.48 11.34
C GLU A 53 2.33 -14.25 11.52
N THR A 54 1.21 -13.53 11.64
CA THR A 54 -0.12 -14.12 11.83
C THR A 54 -0.52 -14.98 10.63
N ALA A 55 -0.37 -14.45 9.41
CA ALA A 55 -0.65 -15.14 8.16
C ALA A 55 0.25 -16.37 7.99
N THR A 56 1.55 -16.26 8.30
CA THR A 56 2.50 -17.38 8.26
C THR A 56 2.06 -18.53 9.17
N LEU A 57 1.61 -18.23 10.38
CA LEU A 57 1.11 -19.23 11.33
C LEU A 57 -0.18 -19.89 10.82
N GLU A 58 -1.10 -19.10 10.28
CA GLU A 58 -2.37 -19.58 9.77
C GLU A 58 -2.19 -20.52 8.57
N ILE A 59 -1.41 -20.09 7.57
CA ILE A 59 -1.07 -20.89 6.38
C ILE A 59 -0.39 -22.20 6.79
N SER A 60 0.56 -22.15 7.73
CA SER A 60 1.33 -23.32 8.14
C SER A 60 0.48 -24.33 8.92
N ARG A 61 -0.55 -23.88 9.65
CA ARG A 61 -1.51 -24.77 10.34
C ARG A 61 -2.49 -25.44 9.39
N GLN A 62 -2.92 -24.73 8.36
CA GLN A 62 -3.93 -25.20 7.41
C GLN A 62 -3.33 -25.93 6.20
N ASN A 63 -1.99 -25.98 6.09
CA ASN A 63 -1.25 -26.58 4.97
C ASN A 63 -1.74 -26.09 3.59
N ILE A 64 -1.95 -24.78 3.50
CA ILE A 64 -2.55 -24.14 2.33
C ILE A 64 -1.51 -24.10 1.19
N PRO A 65 -1.82 -24.61 -0.02
CA PRO A 65 -0.95 -24.44 -1.18
C PRO A 65 -0.88 -22.96 -1.59
N ASN A 66 0.15 -22.55 -2.34
CA ASN A 66 0.27 -21.19 -2.87
C ASN A 66 -1.06 -20.72 -3.48
N LYS A 67 -1.70 -19.72 -2.87
CA LYS A 67 -3.01 -19.21 -3.28
C LYS A 67 -3.24 -17.76 -2.84
N SER A 68 -4.30 -17.17 -3.36
CA SER A 68 -4.90 -15.95 -2.82
C SER A 68 -5.79 -16.30 -1.62
N MET A 69 -5.81 -15.44 -0.60
CA MET A 69 -6.75 -15.50 0.51
C MET A 69 -7.52 -14.18 0.55
N ASP A 70 -8.84 -14.27 0.45
CA ASP A 70 -9.75 -13.15 0.64
C ASP A 70 -10.10 -13.03 2.13
N LEU A 71 -10.61 -11.87 2.57
CA LEU A 71 -10.87 -11.60 3.98
C LEU A 71 -11.78 -12.65 4.65
N ASP A 72 -12.74 -13.20 3.91
CA ASP A 72 -13.69 -14.19 4.41
C ASP A 72 -13.06 -15.58 4.65
N ASP A 73 -11.88 -15.84 4.07
CA ASP A 73 -11.14 -17.08 4.24
C ASP A 73 -10.14 -17.03 5.40
N MET A 74 -10.03 -15.89 6.09
CA MET A 74 -9.05 -15.64 7.14
C MET A 74 -9.65 -15.77 8.53
N SER A 75 -8.82 -16.06 9.52
CA SER A 75 -9.22 -15.92 10.93
C SER A 75 -9.61 -14.47 11.26
N GLU A 76 -10.59 -14.30 12.15
CA GLU A 76 -11.07 -13.00 12.62
C GLU A 76 -9.93 -12.01 13.00
N PRO A 77 -8.92 -12.41 13.80
CA PRO A 77 -7.84 -11.49 14.18
C PRO A 77 -6.93 -11.06 13.03
N LEU A 78 -6.84 -11.88 11.97
CA LEU A 78 -6.09 -11.54 10.76
C LEU A 78 -6.92 -10.61 9.88
N ARG A 79 -8.21 -10.93 9.70
CA ARG A 79 -9.17 -10.10 8.95
C ARG A 79 -9.23 -8.67 9.49
N GLU A 80 -9.42 -8.50 10.81
CA GLU A 80 -9.54 -7.17 11.43
C GLU A 80 -8.31 -6.30 11.14
N LYS A 81 -7.09 -6.84 11.25
CA LYS A 81 -5.85 -6.11 10.97
C LYS A 81 -5.69 -5.78 9.48
N MET A 82 -6.08 -6.72 8.61
CA MET A 82 -6.05 -6.50 7.16
C MET A 82 -6.96 -5.33 6.79
N GLU A 83 -8.18 -5.31 7.32
CA GLU A 83 -9.15 -4.23 7.10
C GLU A 83 -8.69 -2.89 7.68
N GLU A 84 -8.16 -2.89 8.90
CA GLU A 84 -7.61 -1.68 9.56
C GLU A 84 -6.51 -1.04 8.71
N LEU A 85 -5.68 -1.86 8.08
CA LEU A 85 -4.59 -1.40 7.22
C LEU A 85 -5.01 -1.16 5.77
N GLY A 86 -6.28 -1.38 5.43
CA GLY A 86 -6.84 -1.07 4.11
C GLY A 86 -6.59 -2.13 3.04
N PHE A 87 -6.39 -3.39 3.45
CA PHE A 87 -6.20 -4.52 2.56
C PHE A 87 -7.50 -5.31 2.34
N SER A 88 -7.68 -5.84 1.13
CA SER A 88 -8.85 -6.65 0.74
C SER A 88 -8.54 -8.12 0.58
N SER A 89 -7.28 -8.47 0.35
CA SER A 89 -6.82 -9.84 0.20
C SER A 89 -5.30 -9.86 0.25
N PHE A 90 -4.74 -11.06 0.39
CA PHE A 90 -3.33 -11.26 0.09
C PHE A 90 -3.09 -12.54 -0.71
N ARG A 91 -2.04 -12.52 -1.52
CA ARG A 91 -1.48 -13.71 -2.17
C ARG A 91 -0.15 -14.04 -1.52
N PHE A 92 0.17 -15.33 -1.44
CA PHE A 92 1.47 -15.77 -0.91
C PHE A 92 2.12 -16.83 -1.78
N GLU A 93 3.45 -16.86 -1.72
CA GLU A 93 4.29 -17.83 -2.43
C GLU A 93 5.35 -18.40 -1.49
N ILE A 94 5.57 -19.71 -1.54
CA ILE A 94 6.71 -20.34 -0.87
C ILE A 94 8.00 -19.95 -1.59
N ILE A 95 8.99 -19.53 -0.81
CA ILE A 95 10.35 -19.22 -1.24
C ILE A 95 11.32 -20.21 -0.61
N ASN A 96 12.22 -20.78 -1.43
CA ASN A 96 13.11 -21.87 -1.01
C ASN A 96 14.56 -21.42 -0.73
N ASN A 97 14.90 -20.18 -1.06
CA ASN A 97 16.27 -19.64 -1.05
C ASN A 97 16.49 -18.57 0.03
N CYS A 98 15.60 -18.47 1.02
CA CYS A 98 15.65 -17.44 2.06
C CYS A 98 15.28 -18.05 3.43
N ASN A 99 15.69 -17.39 4.52
CA ASN A 99 15.38 -17.83 5.88
C ASN A 99 13.88 -17.70 6.22
N LYS A 100 13.17 -16.81 5.52
CA LYS A 100 11.71 -16.69 5.59
C LYS A 100 11.09 -17.62 4.56
N LYS A 101 9.97 -18.26 4.91
CA LYS A 101 9.32 -19.29 4.08
C LYS A 101 8.41 -18.73 2.99
N TYR A 102 7.84 -17.54 3.22
CA TYR A 102 6.81 -16.98 2.35
C TYR A 102 7.15 -15.56 1.92
N ARG A 103 6.75 -15.24 0.70
CA ARG A 103 6.54 -13.89 0.19
C ARG A 103 5.05 -13.58 0.22
N PHE A 104 4.68 -12.35 0.57
CA PHE A 104 3.28 -11.90 0.62
C PHE A 104 3.06 -10.68 -0.28
N TYR A 105 1.91 -10.65 -0.93
CA TYR A 105 1.42 -9.58 -1.79
C TYR A 105 0.06 -9.14 -1.26
N PHE A 106 0.00 -7.99 -0.59
CA PHE A 106 -1.20 -7.46 0.03
C PHE A 106 -1.89 -6.47 -0.91
N LYS A 107 -3.11 -6.78 -1.34
CA LYS A 107 -3.89 -5.93 -2.25
C LYS A 107 -4.59 -4.83 -1.47
N VAL A 108 -4.23 -3.58 -1.76
CA VAL A 108 -4.86 -2.39 -1.16
C VAL A 108 -6.23 -2.13 -1.79
N CYS A 109 -7.23 -1.84 -0.96
CA CYS A 109 -8.55 -1.38 -1.39
C CYS A 109 -8.96 -0.03 -0.78
N LYS A 110 -8.22 0.47 0.21
CA LYS A 110 -8.47 1.75 0.86
C LYS A 110 -7.17 2.34 1.42
N GLY A 111 -7.06 3.67 1.37
CA GLY A 111 -5.88 4.36 1.89
C GLY A 111 -4.69 4.28 0.93
N TRP A 112 -3.47 4.47 1.43
CA TRP A 112 -2.22 4.36 0.65
C TRP A 112 -2.21 5.17 -0.65
N ASN A 113 -2.89 6.32 -0.73
CA ASN A 113 -3.01 7.07 -1.98
C ASN A 113 -3.61 6.29 -3.17
N LEU A 114 -4.40 5.24 -2.92
CA LEU A 114 -5.04 4.42 -3.97
C LEU A 114 -5.84 5.28 -4.96
N ASP A 115 -6.53 6.32 -4.49
CA ASP A 115 -7.29 7.26 -5.32
C ASP A 115 -6.45 7.95 -6.41
N ASN A 116 -5.13 8.05 -6.23
CA ASN A 116 -4.21 8.71 -7.15
C ASN A 116 -3.28 7.74 -7.89
N LEU A 117 -3.26 6.47 -7.49
CA LEU A 117 -2.29 5.46 -7.94
C LEU A 117 -2.95 4.24 -8.58
N ASN A 118 -4.29 4.20 -8.66
CA ASN A 118 -5.14 3.18 -9.31
C ASN A 118 -5.05 1.77 -8.72
N TYR A 119 -3.85 1.21 -8.67
CA TYR A 119 -3.56 -0.09 -8.11
C TYR A 119 -2.33 -0.02 -7.23
N ILE A 120 -2.40 -0.66 -6.06
CA ILE A 120 -1.29 -0.73 -5.11
C ILE A 120 -1.24 -2.12 -4.47
N GLU A 121 -0.04 -2.69 -4.45
CA GLU A 121 0.31 -3.82 -3.63
C GLU A 121 1.43 -3.46 -2.66
N ILE A 122 1.20 -3.77 -1.39
CA ILE A 122 2.27 -3.76 -0.38
C ILE A 122 2.84 -5.16 -0.33
N ILE A 123 4.14 -5.30 -0.55
CA ILE A 123 4.78 -6.61 -0.77
C ILE A 123 5.84 -6.84 0.29
N PHE A 124 5.69 -7.95 1.02
CA PHE A 124 6.75 -8.50 1.88
C PHE A 124 7.52 -9.55 1.06
N SER A 125 8.74 -9.21 0.65
CA SER A 125 9.59 -10.00 -0.22
C SER A 125 10.98 -10.17 0.40
N PRO A 126 11.15 -11.12 1.32
CA PRO A 126 12.43 -11.33 1.96
C PRO A 126 13.47 -11.85 0.95
N CYS A 127 14.73 -11.47 1.16
CA CYS A 127 15.87 -11.74 0.25
C CYS A 127 15.77 -11.14 -1.17
N ASP A 128 14.83 -10.23 -1.42
CA ASP A 128 14.67 -9.56 -2.71
C ASP A 128 15.47 -8.25 -2.74
N SER A 129 16.27 -8.04 -3.78
CA SER A 129 17.04 -6.80 -3.91
C SER A 129 16.16 -5.57 -4.11
N GLU A 130 14.94 -5.74 -4.60
CA GLU A 130 13.99 -4.66 -4.84
C GLU A 130 13.40 -4.08 -3.56
N THR A 131 13.55 -4.76 -2.41
CA THR A 131 13.11 -4.22 -1.12
C THR A 131 14.13 -3.30 -0.47
N LYS A 132 15.30 -3.10 -1.06
CA LYS A 132 16.32 -2.19 -0.52
C LYS A 132 15.76 -0.78 -0.45
N GLU A 133 16.01 -0.08 0.65
CA GLU A 133 15.58 1.31 0.79
C GLU A 133 16.16 2.17 -0.33
N GLY A 134 15.30 2.97 -0.97
CA GLY A 134 15.68 3.81 -2.10
C GLY A 134 15.77 3.08 -3.45
N PHE A 135 15.51 1.76 -3.49
CA PHE A 135 15.29 1.07 -4.76
C PHE A 135 14.07 1.65 -5.47
N HIS A 136 14.22 1.93 -6.76
CA HIS A 136 13.13 2.34 -7.63
C HIS A 136 13.32 1.69 -9.00
N SER A 137 12.28 1.02 -9.49
CA SER A 137 12.20 0.54 -10.86
C SER A 137 10.90 1.03 -11.48
N PHE A 138 10.98 1.46 -12.74
CA PHE A 138 9.86 1.84 -13.57
C PHE A 138 9.99 1.12 -14.90
N ASP A 139 8.94 0.43 -15.33
CA ASP A 139 8.96 -0.39 -16.55
C ASP A 139 8.91 0.43 -17.84
N GLY A 140 8.79 1.75 -17.73
CA GLY A 140 8.67 2.67 -18.87
C GLY A 140 7.22 2.90 -19.30
N ASN A 141 6.25 2.27 -18.64
CA ASN A 141 4.84 2.36 -18.97
C ASN A 141 4.03 2.76 -17.74
N HIS A 142 3.68 1.81 -16.87
CA HIS A 142 2.70 2.05 -15.81
C HIS A 142 3.09 1.43 -14.46
N ILE A 143 4.02 0.47 -14.45
CA ILE A 143 4.38 -0.27 -13.25
C ILE A 143 5.59 0.38 -12.58
N ASP A 144 5.36 0.80 -11.35
CA ASP A 144 6.36 1.39 -10.47
C ASP A 144 6.58 0.48 -9.25
N VAL A 145 7.85 0.21 -8.94
CA VAL A 145 8.27 -0.56 -7.76
C VAL A 145 9.22 0.27 -6.91
N PHE A 146 8.89 0.45 -5.64
CA PHE A 146 9.69 1.20 -4.67
C PHE A 146 10.07 0.33 -3.47
N GLY A 147 11.36 0.22 -3.19
CA GLY A 147 11.87 -0.49 -2.01
C GLY A 147 11.80 0.37 -0.76
N ALA A 148 11.23 -0.19 0.31
CA ALA A 148 11.00 0.49 1.59
C ALA A 148 11.99 0.06 2.69
N GLY A 149 12.96 -0.80 2.37
CA GLY A 149 13.85 -1.43 3.35
C GLY A 149 13.18 -2.60 4.07
N GLU A 150 13.99 -3.34 4.83
CA GLU A 150 13.53 -4.42 5.73
C GLU A 150 12.53 -5.39 5.08
N GLU A 151 12.86 -5.90 3.89
CA GLU A 151 12.05 -6.90 3.18
C GLU A 151 10.71 -6.38 2.64
N TRP A 152 10.44 -5.08 2.71
CA TRP A 152 9.21 -4.47 2.19
C TRP A 152 9.46 -3.67 0.89
N LYS A 153 8.50 -3.75 -0.03
CA LYS A 153 8.40 -2.89 -1.21
C LYS A 153 6.95 -2.57 -1.54
N ILE A 154 6.75 -1.52 -2.32
CA ILE A 154 5.45 -1.09 -2.82
C ILE A 154 5.47 -1.26 -4.33
N LEU A 155 4.47 -1.93 -4.87
CA LEU A 155 4.19 -1.95 -6.30
C LEU A 155 2.93 -1.13 -6.54
N SER A 156 2.93 -0.36 -7.62
CA SER A 156 1.74 0.29 -8.11
C SER A 156 1.67 0.15 -9.61
N ASP A 157 0.45 -0.05 -10.09
CA ASP A 157 0.14 0.05 -11.50
C ASP A 157 -0.67 1.32 -11.69
N THR A 158 -0.09 2.27 -12.41
CA THR A 158 -0.68 3.59 -12.65
C THR A 158 -1.61 3.57 -13.86
N ASP A 159 -1.77 2.45 -14.56
CA ASP A 159 -2.82 2.33 -15.55
C ASP A 159 -4.20 2.16 -14.92
N PHE A 160 -5.19 2.74 -15.60
CA PHE A 160 -6.59 2.41 -15.39
C PHE A 160 -6.87 1.28 -16.39
N ILE A 161 -6.89 0.02 -15.94
CA ILE A 161 -7.41 -1.08 -16.78
C ILE A 161 -8.82 -0.73 -17.30
#